data_AF-A0A078RCL7-F1
#
_entry.id   AF-A0A078RCL7-F1
#
_cell.length_a   1.000
_cell.length_b   1.000
_cell.length_c   1.000
_cell.angle_alpha   90.00
_cell.angle_beta   90.00
_cell.angle_gamma   90.00
#
_symmetry.space_group_name_H-M   'P 1'
#
loop_
_entity.id
_entity.type
_entity.pdbx_description
1 polymer ?
#
loop_
_entity_poly.entity_id
_entity_poly.type
_entity_poly.pdbx_seq_one_letter_code
_entity_poly.pdbx_strand_id
1 'polypeptide(L)'
;MKPVESDRLDAEERRELSSSDFGIPEERAFPMPDAAHVRAAEAYFRYASDDQKPELARNILEKAAEYGVRVESPVVLSWAGK
;
A
#
# COMPACT_ATOMS: atom_id res chain seq x y z
N MET A 1 32.79 12.87 -3.62
CA MET A 1 31.53 13.61 -3.86
C MET A 1 30.54 12.61 -4.43
N LYS A 2 29.62 12.07 -3.63
CA LYS A 2 28.59 11.16 -4.15
C LYS A 2 27.50 12.01 -4.82
N PRO A 3 27.06 11.71 -6.05
CA PRO A 3 26.00 12.49 -6.66
C PRO A 3 24.70 12.25 -5.90
N VAL A 4 24.02 13.36 -5.69
CA VAL A 4 22.73 13.55 -5.02
C VAL A 4 21.68 12.57 -5.55
N GLU A 5 20.98 11.92 -4.63
CA GLU A 5 19.77 11.14 -4.90
C GLU A 5 18.76 12.08 -5.56
N SER A 6 18.50 11.83 -6.85
CA SER A 6 17.55 12.62 -7.62
C SER A 6 16.15 12.22 -7.17
N ASP A 7 15.60 13.02 -6.25
CA ASP A 7 14.21 13.09 -5.80
C ASP A 7 13.27 13.46 -6.96
N ARG A 8 13.16 12.57 -7.97
CA ARG A 8 12.26 12.73 -9.11
C ARG A 8 11.79 11.34 -9.54
N LEU A 9 10.75 10.84 -8.91
CA LEU A 9 9.97 9.72 -9.44
C LEU A 9 9.42 10.14 -10.80
N ASP A 10 9.94 9.53 -11.86
CA ASP A 10 9.64 9.91 -13.24
C ASP A 10 8.23 9.44 -13.62
N ALA A 11 7.55 10.18 -14.50
CA ALA A 11 6.14 9.92 -14.82
C ALA A 11 5.92 8.59 -15.58
N GLU A 12 7.00 7.93 -16.02
CA GLU A 12 7.00 6.60 -16.62
C GLU A 12 6.87 5.46 -15.60
N GLU A 13 7.40 5.58 -14.37
CA GLU A 13 7.19 4.58 -13.29
C GLU A 13 5.70 4.44 -12.92
N ARG A 14 4.92 5.49 -13.17
CA ARG A 14 3.48 5.54 -12.87
C ARG A 14 2.61 4.77 -13.88
N ARG A 15 3.14 4.39 -15.05
CA ARG A 15 2.41 3.66 -16.11
C ARG A 15 2.55 2.14 -16.04
N GLU A 16 3.46 1.64 -15.22
CA GLU A 16 3.70 0.19 -15.05
C GLU A 16 3.18 -0.35 -13.73
N LEU A 17 2.33 0.39 -13.02
CA LEU A 17 1.77 -0.09 -11.75
C LEU A 17 1.05 -1.41 -11.99
N SER A 18 1.66 -2.47 -11.47
CA SER A 18 1.16 -3.83 -11.53
C SER A 18 -0.11 -3.88 -10.70
N SER A 19 -0.95 -4.89 -10.94
CA SER A 19 -2.09 -5.19 -10.07
C SER A 19 -1.66 -5.30 -8.59
N SER A 20 -0.39 -5.66 -8.35
CA SER A 20 0.24 -5.76 -7.03
C SER A 20 0.47 -4.41 -6.32
N ASP A 21 0.38 -3.27 -7.03
CA ASP A 21 0.51 -1.94 -6.42
C ASP A 21 -0.82 -1.40 -5.90
N PHE A 22 -1.88 -2.21 -5.96
CA PHE A 22 -3.19 -1.88 -5.41
C PHE A 22 -3.48 -2.76 -4.21
N GLY A 23 -4.04 -2.16 -3.17
CA GLY A 23 -4.52 -2.88 -1.99
C GLY A 23 -5.68 -3.80 -2.31
N ILE A 24 -6.49 -3.46 -3.32
CA ILE A 24 -7.48 -4.36 -3.93
C ILE A 24 -7.25 -4.37 -5.45
N PRO A 25 -6.53 -5.36 -5.98
CA PRO A 25 -6.17 -5.42 -7.39
C PRO A 25 -7.38 -5.52 -8.33
N GLU A 26 -8.42 -6.26 -7.93
CA GLU A 26 -9.63 -6.45 -8.76
C GLU A 26 -10.37 -5.14 -9.01
N GLU A 27 -10.48 -4.29 -7.99
CA GLU A 27 -11.12 -2.98 -8.09
C GLU A 27 -10.14 -1.84 -8.43
N ARG A 28 -8.83 -2.13 -8.49
CA ARG A 28 -7.76 -1.13 -8.61
C ARG A 28 -7.93 -0.01 -7.57
N ALA A 29 -8.34 -0.40 -6.36
CA ALA A 29 -8.57 0.51 -5.24
C ALA A 29 -7.38 0.48 -4.28
N PHE A 30 -7.23 1.55 -3.50
CA PHE A 30 -6.12 1.72 -2.54
C PHE A 30 -4.74 1.60 -3.21
N PRO A 31 -4.35 2.55 -4.09
CA PRO A 31 -3.02 2.53 -4.67
C PRO A 31 -1.96 2.63 -3.55
N MET A 32 -0.96 1.76 -3.61
CA MET A 32 0.18 1.66 -2.69
C MET A 32 1.52 1.59 -3.47
N PRO A 33 1.82 2.55 -4.37
CA PRO A 33 3.08 2.57 -5.11
C PRO A 33 4.30 2.92 -4.23
N ASP A 34 4.10 3.42 -3.02
CA ASP A 34 5.17 3.82 -2.11
C ASP A 34 4.72 3.83 -0.64
N ALA A 35 5.67 4.09 0.25
CA ALA A 35 5.48 4.16 1.70
C ALA A 35 4.37 5.15 2.15
N ALA A 36 4.27 6.31 1.51
CA ALA A 36 3.26 7.32 1.88
C ALA A 36 1.86 6.82 1.54
N HIS A 37 1.73 6.13 0.41
CA HIS A 37 0.48 5.52 -0.01
C HIS A 37 0.08 4.31 0.84
N VAL A 38 1.02 3.50 1.31
CA VAL A 38 0.73 2.44 2.30
C VAL A 38 0.15 3.03 3.58
N ARG A 39 0.71 4.13 4.08
CA ARG A 39 0.16 4.86 5.23
C ARG A 39 -1.24 5.42 4.95
N ALA A 40 -1.46 5.96 3.76
CA ALA A 40 -2.78 6.40 3.34
C ALA A 40 -3.77 5.23 3.32
N ALA A 41 -3.40 4.09 2.74
CA ALA A 41 -4.23 2.90 2.72
C ALA A 41 -4.57 2.39 4.13
N GLU A 42 -3.60 2.38 5.05
CA GLU A 42 -3.84 2.09 6.48
C GLU A 42 -4.91 3.04 7.08
N ALA A 43 -4.81 4.34 6.82
CA ALA A 43 -5.75 5.34 7.33
C ALA A 43 -7.15 5.24 6.67
N TYR A 44 -7.21 4.92 5.38
CA TYR A 44 -8.44 4.75 4.62
C TYR A 44 -9.08 3.37 4.78
N PHE A 45 -8.40 2.41 5.43
CA PHE A 45 -8.88 1.04 5.64
C PHE A 45 -10.30 0.95 6.18
N ARG A 46 -10.71 1.89 7.03
CA ARG A 46 -12.08 1.94 7.60
C ARG A 46 -13.19 2.09 6.56
N TYR A 47 -12.87 2.55 5.36
CA TYR A 47 -13.83 2.76 4.26
C TYR A 47 -13.89 1.58 3.29
N ALA A 48 -12.99 0.60 3.42
CA ALA A 48 -13.09 -0.63 2.64
C ALA A 48 -14.30 -1.46 3.08
N SER A 49 -14.88 -2.22 2.15
CA SER A 49 -15.97 -3.16 2.44
C SER A 49 -15.45 -4.33 3.28
N ASP A 50 -16.28 -4.93 4.13
CA ASP A 50 -15.84 -6.04 4.99
C ASP A 50 -15.32 -7.25 4.21
N ASP A 51 -15.84 -7.50 3.00
CA ASP A 51 -15.34 -8.56 2.09
C ASP A 51 -13.92 -8.27 1.58
N GLN A 52 -13.54 -7.00 1.49
CA GLN A 52 -12.26 -6.54 0.94
C GLN A 52 -11.20 -6.33 2.03
N LYS A 53 -11.63 -6.06 3.26
CA LYS A 53 -10.74 -5.82 4.40
C LYS A 53 -9.68 -6.91 4.61
N PRO A 54 -9.99 -8.22 4.50
CA PRO A 54 -8.97 -9.26 4.63
C PRO A 54 -7.86 -9.13 3.59
N GLU A 55 -8.22 -8.95 2.32
CA GLU A 55 -7.27 -8.80 1.21
C GLU A 55 -6.47 -7.49 1.32
N LEU A 56 -7.17 -6.37 1.53
CA LEU A 56 -6.56 -5.06 1.71
C LEU A 56 -5.57 -5.07 2.87
N ALA A 57 -5.90 -5.72 3.99
CA ALA A 57 -5.03 -5.77 5.15
C ALA A 57 -3.74 -6.55 4.86
N ARG A 58 -3.83 -7.69 4.15
CA ARG A 58 -2.65 -8.47 3.75
C ARG A 58 -1.75 -7.66 2.81
N ASN A 59 -2.33 -7.05 1.79
CA ASN A 59 -1.59 -6.25 0.81
C ASN A 59 -0.94 -5.01 1.46
N ILE A 60 -1.63 -4.34 2.40
CA ILE A 60 -1.06 -3.24 3.20
C ILE A 60 0.17 -3.73 3.97
N LEU A 61 0.11 -4.89 4.63
CA LEU A 61 1.24 -5.42 5.40
C LEU A 61 2.40 -5.86 4.52
N GLU A 62 2.13 -6.47 3.36
CA GLU A 62 3.16 -6.86 2.39
C GLU A 62 3.88 -5.63 1.84
N LYS A 63 3.13 -4.63 1.37
CA LYS A 63 3.72 -3.36 0.90
C LYS A 63 4.39 -2.58 2.01
N ALA A 64 3.87 -2.66 3.24
CA ALA A 64 4.52 -2.06 4.40
C ALA A 64 5.89 -2.69 4.67
N ALA A 65 6.00 -4.02 4.59
CA ALA A 65 7.28 -4.72 4.72
C ALA A 65 8.24 -4.38 3.58
N GLU A 66 7.74 -4.27 2.34
CA GLU A 66 8.52 -3.90 1.16
C GLU A 66 9.13 -2.49 1.29
N TYR A 67 8.32 -1.50 1.69
CA TYR A 67 8.76 -0.11 1.81
C TYR A 67 9.29 0.28 3.20
N GLY A 68 9.40 -0.66 4.14
CA GLY A 68 9.87 -0.41 5.50
C GLY A 68 8.92 0.45 6.36
N VAL A 69 7.62 0.41 6.06
CA VAL A 69 6.57 1.09 6.82
C VAL A 69 6.12 0.19 7.98
N ARG A 70 6.00 0.78 9.19
CA ARG A 70 5.49 0.07 10.36
C ARG A 70 3.99 0.31 10.54
N VAL A 71 3.16 -0.63 10.12
CA VAL A 71 1.69 -0.61 10.33
C VAL A 71 1.39 -0.95 11.79
N GLU A 72 0.69 -0.05 12.49
CA GLU A 72 0.37 -0.21 13.92
C GLU A 72 -1.15 -0.26 14.18
N SER A 73 -1.96 -0.07 13.13
CA SER A 73 -3.41 -0.15 13.23
C SER A 73 -3.85 -1.55 13.69
N PRO A 74 -4.45 -1.70 14.90
CA PRO A 74 -4.89 -3.00 15.39
C PRO A 74 -6.02 -3.58 14.54
N VAL A 75 -6.79 -2.71 13.88
CA VAL A 75 -7.86 -3.13 12.97
C VAL A 75 -7.26 -3.82 11.75
N VAL A 76 -6.27 -3.21 11.09
CA VAL A 76 -5.59 -3.82 9.92
C VAL A 76 -4.98 -5.16 10.31
N LEU A 77 -4.25 -5.20 11.43
CA LEU A 77 -3.62 -6.44 11.92
C LEU A 77 -4.65 -7.54 12.21
N SER A 78 -5.80 -7.20 12.79
CA SER A 78 -6.87 -8.18 13.06
C SER A 78 -7.51 -8.72 11.78
N TRP A 79 -7.63 -7.91 10.73
CA TRP A 79 -8.24 -8.33 9.47
C TRP A 79 -7.28 -9.13 8.59
N ALA A 80 -5.97 -8.85 8.66
CA ALA A 80 -4.96 -9.62 7.93
C ALA A 80 -4.93 -11.12 8.34
N GLY A 81 -5.26 -11.40 9.61
CA GLY A 81 -5.33 -12.76 10.16
C GLY A 81 -6.68 -13.45 10.03
N LYS A 82 -7.70 -12.79 9.45
CA LYS A 82 -8.98 -13.40 9.09
C LYS A 82 -8.91 -14.00 7.69
#